data_AF-A0A3D4W2E4-F1
#
_entry.id   AF-A0A3D4W2E4-F1
#
_cell.length_a   1.000
_cell.length_b   1.000
_cell.length_c   1.000
_cell.angle_alpha   90.00
_cell.angle_beta   90.00
_cell.angle_gamma   90.00
#
_symmetry.space_group_name_H-M   'P 1'
#
loop_
_entity.id
_entity.type
_entity.pdbx_description
1 polymer ?
#
loop_
_entity_poly.entity_id
_entity_poly.type
_entity_poly.pdbx_seq_one_letter_code
_entity_poly.pdbx_strand_id
1 'polypeptide(L)'
;MRSDNVTKGSERAPNRSLFYALGYTPEELERPLIGVVSAYSEIVPGHMNLDKIADAVKAGVEMAGGTPILIPAIGVCDGIAMGHVGMKYSLASRELICDSVETMLMAHQLDGLVLVPNCDKIVPGMVMAAVRMDVPAVVCSGGPMLAGSYGGEEVSLSKMFEAVGAYKAGMITDEQLEDCTCNCCPSCGSCSGMYTANSMNCLCEAIG
;
A
#
# COMPACT_ATOMS: atom_id res chain seq x y z
N MET A 1 17.36 -19.57 -8.86
CA MET A 1 16.35 -18.65 -8.28
C MET A 1 16.59 -18.60 -6.78
N ARG A 2 16.20 -17.51 -6.08
CA ARG A 2 16.32 -17.44 -4.61
C ARG A 2 15.43 -18.50 -3.96
N SER A 3 14.24 -18.72 -4.53
CA SER A 3 13.28 -19.73 -4.08
C SER A 3 13.82 -21.16 -4.08
N ASP A 4 14.83 -21.45 -4.90
CA ASP A 4 15.49 -22.77 -4.92
C ASP A 4 16.03 -23.17 -3.53
N ASN A 5 16.39 -22.19 -2.69
CA ASN A 5 16.85 -22.40 -1.31
C ASN A 5 15.77 -22.99 -0.39
N VAL A 6 14.49 -22.95 -0.78
CA VAL A 6 13.36 -23.52 -0.04
C VAL A 6 12.52 -24.50 -0.86
N THR A 7 12.77 -24.65 -2.16
CA THR A 7 12.01 -25.55 -3.03
C THR A 7 12.82 -26.72 -3.61
N LYS A 8 14.15 -26.63 -3.78
CA LYS A 8 14.94 -27.68 -4.46
C LYS A 8 15.79 -28.52 -3.51
N GLY A 9 16.04 -29.79 -3.87
CA GLY A 9 16.85 -30.71 -3.08
C GLY A 9 16.07 -31.49 -2.03
N SER A 10 16.63 -32.62 -1.59
CA SER A 10 15.99 -33.48 -0.57
C SER A 10 15.95 -32.81 0.79
N GLU A 11 16.93 -31.96 1.10
CA GLU A 11 17.04 -31.18 2.33
C GLU A 11 15.93 -30.14 2.50
N ARG A 12 15.27 -29.74 1.40
CA ARG A 12 14.11 -28.80 1.42
C ARG A 12 12.76 -29.50 1.44
N ALA A 13 12.72 -30.82 1.63
CA ALA A 13 11.47 -31.55 1.82
C ALA A 13 10.59 -30.98 2.96
N PRO A 14 11.13 -30.55 4.11
CA PRO A 14 10.31 -29.91 5.15
C PRO A 14 9.65 -28.61 4.66
N ASN A 15 10.41 -27.75 3.98
CA ASN A 15 9.88 -26.49 3.41
C ASN A 15 8.77 -26.76 2.40
N ARG A 16 9.02 -27.66 1.42
CA ARG A 16 8.00 -28.06 0.44
C ARG A 16 6.75 -28.64 1.10
N SER A 17 6.89 -29.41 2.18
CA SER A 17 5.72 -29.95 2.88
C SER A 17 4.80 -28.86 3.45
N LEU A 18 5.37 -27.73 3.89
CA LEU A 18 4.60 -26.56 4.33
C LEU A 18 3.96 -25.82 3.15
N PHE A 19 4.66 -25.69 2.03
CA PHE A 19 4.05 -25.15 0.80
C PHE A 19 2.89 -26.03 0.32
N TYR A 20 3.02 -27.36 0.35
CA TYR A 20 1.91 -28.25 0.01
C TYR A 20 0.73 -28.15 0.99
N ALA A 21 0.97 -27.84 2.26
CA ALA A 21 -0.11 -27.55 3.21
C ALA A 21 -0.88 -26.26 2.87
N LEU A 22 -0.28 -25.33 2.12
CA LEU A 22 -0.94 -24.14 1.58
C LEU A 22 -1.69 -24.42 0.27
N GLY A 23 -1.56 -25.63 -0.29
CA GLY A 23 -2.23 -26.06 -1.52
C GLY A 23 -1.40 -25.89 -2.80
N TYR A 24 -0.12 -25.49 -2.70
CA TYR A 24 0.74 -25.38 -3.88
C TYR A 24 0.97 -26.74 -4.56
N THR A 25 1.04 -26.72 -5.88
CA THR A 25 1.42 -27.86 -6.70
C THR A 25 2.93 -27.92 -6.92
N PRO A 26 3.50 -29.09 -7.28
CA PRO A 26 4.90 -29.17 -7.67
C PRO A 26 5.27 -28.22 -8.82
N GLU A 27 4.37 -28.06 -9.80
CA GLU A 27 4.58 -27.16 -10.94
C GLU A 27 4.70 -25.69 -10.50
N GLU A 28 3.83 -25.24 -9.59
CA GLU A 28 3.90 -23.87 -9.05
C GLU A 28 5.18 -23.62 -8.23
N LEU A 29 5.72 -24.64 -7.56
CA LEU A 29 6.99 -24.50 -6.82
C LEU A 29 8.23 -24.55 -7.72
N GLU A 30 8.09 -24.92 -8.99
CA GLU A 30 9.15 -24.82 -10.00
C GLU A 30 9.21 -23.43 -10.66
N ARG A 31 8.13 -22.65 -10.57
CA ARG A 31 8.03 -21.27 -11.08
C ARG A 31 8.67 -20.26 -10.11
N PRO A 32 9.03 -19.05 -10.57
CA PRO A 32 9.47 -17.98 -9.69
C PRO A 32 8.40 -17.64 -8.64
N LEU A 33 8.79 -17.57 -7.36
CA LEU A 33 7.89 -17.17 -6.27
C LEU A 33 7.90 -15.64 -6.13
N ILE A 34 6.78 -15.00 -6.46
CA ILE A 34 6.68 -13.53 -6.49
C ILE A 34 5.86 -13.03 -5.29
N GLY A 35 6.47 -12.22 -4.44
CA GLY A 35 5.75 -11.58 -3.33
C GLY A 35 4.89 -10.43 -3.83
N VAL A 36 3.57 -10.52 -3.65
CA VAL A 36 2.63 -9.42 -3.88
C VAL A 36 2.37 -8.76 -2.54
N VAL A 37 3.02 -7.63 -2.27
CA VAL A 37 2.94 -6.94 -0.98
C VAL A 37 1.84 -5.89 -1.04
N SER A 38 0.76 -6.08 -0.28
CA SER A 38 -0.39 -5.16 -0.26
C SER A 38 -0.55 -4.47 1.08
N ALA A 39 -0.77 -3.15 1.04
CA ALA A 39 -1.10 -2.35 2.22
C ALA A 39 -2.61 -2.29 2.51
N TYR A 40 -3.41 -3.19 1.93
CA TYR A 40 -4.86 -3.23 2.14
C TYR A 40 -5.24 -3.13 3.62
N SER A 41 -6.18 -2.23 3.92
CA SER A 41 -6.74 -2.06 5.26
C SER A 41 -8.07 -1.32 5.18
N GLU A 42 -8.99 -1.64 6.07
CA GLU A 42 -10.33 -1.04 6.10
C GLU A 42 -10.37 0.33 6.82
N ILE A 43 -9.30 0.68 7.56
CA ILE A 43 -9.23 1.94 8.32
C ILE A 43 -8.60 3.09 7.53
N VAL A 44 -7.82 2.80 6.49
CA VAL A 44 -7.16 3.80 5.65
C VAL A 44 -7.94 3.95 4.34
N PRO A 45 -8.61 5.09 4.07
CA PRO A 45 -9.43 5.25 2.86
C PRO A 45 -8.64 5.03 1.56
N GLY A 46 -7.34 5.36 1.56
CA GLY A 46 -6.46 5.10 0.43
C GLY A 46 -6.13 3.64 0.18
N HIS A 47 -6.50 2.74 1.09
CA HIS A 47 -6.16 1.32 1.00
C HIS A 47 -7.36 0.42 0.71
N MET A 48 -8.58 0.96 0.69
CA MET A 48 -9.83 0.20 0.64
C MET A 48 -9.99 -0.67 -0.62
N ASN A 49 -9.35 -0.32 -1.74
CA ASN A 49 -9.41 -1.07 -2.99
C ASN A 49 -8.12 -1.82 -3.33
N LEU A 50 -7.13 -1.85 -2.43
CA LEU A 50 -5.84 -2.51 -2.71
C LEU A 50 -5.96 -4.04 -2.71
N ASP A 51 -7.03 -4.60 -2.16
CA ASP A 51 -7.40 -6.01 -2.30
C ASP A 51 -7.62 -6.38 -3.78
N LYS A 52 -8.44 -5.60 -4.48
CA LYS A 52 -8.77 -5.81 -5.90
C LYS A 52 -7.54 -5.63 -6.79
N ILE A 53 -6.70 -4.63 -6.47
CA ILE A 53 -5.45 -4.40 -7.19
C ILE A 53 -4.48 -5.57 -6.94
N ALA A 54 -4.36 -6.04 -5.71
CA ALA A 54 -3.53 -7.20 -5.39
C ALA A 54 -4.02 -8.46 -6.12
N ASP A 55 -5.32 -8.69 -6.19
CA ASP A 55 -5.89 -9.82 -6.96
C ASP A 55 -5.58 -9.71 -8.46
N ALA A 56 -5.70 -8.52 -9.04
CA ALA A 56 -5.31 -8.28 -10.44
C ALA A 56 -3.82 -8.51 -10.68
N VAL A 57 -2.96 -8.07 -9.75
CA VAL A 57 -1.51 -8.32 -9.80
C VAL A 57 -1.21 -9.81 -9.73
N LYS A 58 -1.84 -10.55 -8.80
CA LYS A 58 -1.67 -12.00 -8.67
C LYS A 58 -2.04 -12.71 -9.97
N ALA A 59 -3.18 -12.37 -10.56
CA ALA A 59 -3.60 -12.92 -11.84
C ALA A 59 -2.57 -12.63 -12.96
N GLY A 60 -2.02 -11.41 -13.01
CA GLY A 60 -0.96 -11.06 -13.96
C GLY A 60 0.32 -11.88 -13.78
N VAL A 61 0.75 -12.12 -12.53
CA VAL A 61 1.91 -12.97 -12.21
C VAL A 61 1.66 -14.42 -12.66
N GLU A 62 0.49 -14.99 -12.37
CA GLU A 62 0.11 -16.35 -12.77
C GLU A 62 0.10 -16.50 -14.29
N MET A 63 -0.51 -15.54 -15.00
CA MET A 63 -0.55 -15.51 -16.46
C MET A 63 0.85 -15.43 -17.10
N ALA A 64 1.81 -14.81 -16.41
CA ALA A 64 3.20 -14.72 -16.84
C ALA A 64 4.06 -15.93 -16.45
N GLY A 65 3.49 -16.95 -15.79
CA GLY A 65 4.18 -18.16 -15.38
C GLY A 65 4.95 -18.03 -14.06
N GLY A 66 4.62 -17.03 -13.23
CA GLY A 66 5.07 -16.95 -11.84
C GLY A 66 4.06 -17.55 -10.87
N THR A 67 4.47 -17.71 -9.61
CA THR A 67 3.60 -18.12 -8.49
C THR A 67 3.47 -16.97 -7.51
N PRO A 68 2.32 -16.28 -7.45
CA PRO A 68 2.16 -15.14 -6.58
C PRO A 68 1.89 -15.55 -5.13
N ILE A 69 2.43 -14.78 -4.19
CA ILE A 69 2.23 -14.95 -2.75
C ILE A 69 1.81 -13.61 -2.17
N LEU A 70 0.56 -13.50 -1.73
CA LEU A 70 0.06 -12.28 -1.10
C LEU A 70 0.65 -12.10 0.30
N ILE A 71 1.25 -10.94 0.54
CA ILE A 71 1.90 -10.58 1.81
C ILE A 71 1.28 -9.27 2.31
N PRO A 72 0.78 -9.22 3.55
CA PRO A 72 0.24 -7.99 4.11
C PRO A 72 1.36 -7.03 4.54
N ALA A 73 1.10 -5.74 4.41
CA ALA A 73 1.88 -4.68 5.04
C ALA A 73 0.96 -3.75 5.85
N ILE A 74 1.47 -3.22 6.96
CA ILE A 74 0.74 -2.22 7.76
C ILE A 74 0.70 -0.87 7.04
N GLY A 75 -0.17 0.02 7.50
CA GLY A 75 -0.19 1.41 7.06
C GLY A 75 -0.87 2.32 8.07
N VAL A 76 -0.38 3.56 8.17
CA VAL A 76 -0.97 4.62 8.98
C VAL A 76 -1.59 5.67 8.05
N CYS A 77 -2.82 6.06 8.31
CA CYS A 77 -3.44 7.20 7.64
C CYS A 77 -3.00 8.50 8.34
N ASP A 78 -2.14 9.28 7.68
CA ASP A 78 -1.71 10.59 8.22
C ASP A 78 -2.88 11.55 8.43
N GLY A 79 -3.89 11.51 7.57
CA GLY A 79 -5.10 12.33 7.70
C GLY A 79 -5.87 12.04 8.99
N ILE A 80 -6.10 10.76 9.30
CA ILE A 80 -6.78 10.35 10.54
C ILE A 80 -5.90 10.60 11.76
N ALA A 81 -4.60 10.33 11.67
CA ALA A 81 -3.65 10.46 12.78
C ALA A 81 -3.36 11.94 13.17
N MET A 82 -3.76 12.89 12.33
CA MET A 82 -3.45 14.30 12.48
C MET A 82 -4.14 14.90 13.71
N GLY A 83 -3.42 15.77 14.43
CA GLY A 83 -3.98 16.53 15.55
C GLY A 83 -4.07 15.78 16.89
N HIS A 84 -3.59 14.53 16.97
CA HIS A 84 -3.52 13.78 18.23
C HIS A 84 -2.27 12.91 18.33
N VAL A 85 -2.17 12.09 19.40
CA VAL A 85 -0.98 11.28 19.71
C VAL A 85 -0.56 10.31 18.59
N GLY A 86 -1.50 9.95 17.70
CA GLY A 86 -1.27 9.01 16.59
C GLY A 86 -0.23 9.52 15.60
N MET A 87 -0.13 10.83 15.39
CA MET A 87 0.84 11.42 14.46
C MET A 87 2.29 11.07 14.80
N LYS A 88 2.59 10.76 16.08
CA LYS A 88 3.92 10.30 16.51
C LYS A 88 4.33 8.95 15.90
N TYR A 89 3.37 8.18 15.37
CA TYR A 89 3.59 6.87 14.76
C TYR A 89 3.63 6.91 13.23
N SER A 90 3.28 8.03 12.60
CA SER A 90 3.25 8.16 11.13
C SER A 90 4.62 7.89 10.51
N LEU A 91 5.63 8.73 10.77
CA LEU A 91 6.93 8.57 10.12
C LEU A 91 7.63 7.27 10.49
N ALA A 92 7.52 6.83 11.75
CA ALA A 92 8.07 5.56 12.21
C ALA A 92 7.49 4.35 11.46
N SER A 93 6.24 4.45 10.98
CA SER A 93 5.63 3.38 10.18
C SER A 93 6.39 3.09 8.88
N ARG A 94 7.10 4.07 8.30
CA ARG A 94 7.92 3.87 7.10
C ARG A 94 8.97 2.77 7.31
N GLU A 95 9.68 2.83 8.44
CA GLU A 95 10.71 1.84 8.78
C GLU A 95 10.09 0.48 9.07
N LEU A 96 8.98 0.44 9.82
CA LEU A 96 8.27 -0.80 10.11
C LEU A 96 7.79 -1.50 8.83
N ILE A 97 7.29 -0.74 7.86
CA ILE A 97 6.88 -1.26 6.55
C ILE A 97 8.10 -1.80 5.81
N CYS A 98 9.19 -1.02 5.75
CA CYS A 98 10.42 -1.43 5.09
C CYS A 98 10.95 -2.76 5.67
N ASP A 99 11.11 -2.82 6.98
CA ASP A 99 11.63 -3.98 7.70
C ASP A 99 10.67 -5.19 7.59
N SER A 100 9.36 -4.96 7.55
CA SER A 100 8.36 -6.01 7.35
C SER A 100 8.49 -6.64 5.96
N VAL A 101 8.63 -5.84 4.90
CA VAL A 101 8.78 -6.35 3.53
C VAL A 101 10.12 -7.08 3.37
N GLU A 102 11.20 -6.49 3.88
CA GLU A 102 12.55 -7.09 3.89
C GLU A 102 12.53 -8.46 4.61
N THR A 103 11.93 -8.52 5.80
CA THR A 103 11.80 -9.76 6.58
C THR A 103 11.04 -10.82 5.80
N MET A 104 9.89 -10.48 5.21
CA MET A 104 9.07 -11.45 4.49
C MET A 104 9.78 -11.98 3.26
N LEU A 105 10.49 -11.14 2.50
CA LEU A 105 11.27 -11.60 1.35
C LEU A 105 12.43 -12.50 1.76
N MET A 106 13.25 -12.06 2.71
CA MET A 106 14.43 -12.81 3.13
C MET A 106 14.05 -14.13 3.79
N ALA A 107 13.04 -14.16 4.64
CA ALA A 107 12.64 -15.38 5.33
C ALA A 107 12.04 -16.44 4.37
N HIS A 108 11.29 -16.01 3.36
CA HIS A 108 10.60 -16.91 2.43
C HIS A 108 11.33 -17.10 1.10
N GLN A 109 12.50 -16.47 0.93
CA GLN A 109 13.38 -16.61 -0.24
C GLN A 109 12.67 -16.30 -1.57
N LEU A 110 11.86 -15.25 -1.60
CA LEU A 110 11.10 -14.88 -2.81
C LEU A 110 12.05 -14.36 -3.90
N ASP A 111 11.65 -14.54 -5.16
CA ASP A 111 12.45 -14.21 -6.33
C ASP A 111 12.31 -12.76 -6.79
N GLY A 112 11.17 -12.14 -6.48
CA GLY A 112 10.86 -10.76 -6.82
C GLY A 112 9.63 -10.25 -6.08
N LEU A 113 9.33 -8.96 -6.26
CA LEU A 113 8.23 -8.28 -5.58
C LEU A 113 7.33 -7.51 -6.55
N VAL A 114 6.04 -7.52 -6.28
CA VAL A 114 5.13 -6.46 -6.74
C VAL A 114 4.61 -5.74 -5.49
N LEU A 115 4.88 -4.44 -5.41
CA LEU A 115 4.52 -3.59 -4.29
C LEU A 115 3.22 -2.87 -4.64
N VAL A 116 2.20 -3.01 -3.80
CA VAL A 116 0.90 -2.35 -3.96
C VAL A 116 0.69 -1.33 -2.83
N PRO A 117 1.39 -0.17 -2.88
CA PRO A 117 1.25 0.89 -1.89
C PRO A 117 0.14 1.90 -2.29
N ASN A 118 -0.12 2.89 -1.43
CA ASN A 118 -0.81 4.10 -1.90
C ASN A 118 -0.60 5.33 -1.00
N CYS A 119 -0.65 5.15 0.32
CA CYS A 119 -0.63 6.28 1.26
C CYS A 119 0.80 6.73 1.64
N ASP A 120 0.88 7.90 2.28
CA ASP A 120 2.07 8.74 2.48
C ASP A 120 3.38 7.99 2.78
N LYS A 121 3.45 7.26 3.89
CA LYS A 121 4.68 6.60 4.36
C LYS A 121 4.84 5.18 3.82
N ILE A 122 3.78 4.65 3.19
CA ILE A 122 3.73 3.29 2.68
C ILE A 122 4.55 3.18 1.40
N VAL A 123 4.35 4.12 0.46
CA VAL A 123 5.09 4.16 -0.81
C VAL A 123 6.61 4.15 -0.58
N PRO A 124 7.22 5.10 0.15
CA PRO A 124 8.65 5.07 0.40
C PRO A 124 9.08 3.86 1.24
N GLY A 125 8.29 3.38 2.20
CA GLY A 125 8.64 2.22 3.02
C GLY A 125 8.82 0.94 2.18
N MET A 126 7.88 0.68 1.27
CA MET A 126 7.96 -0.47 0.36
C MET A 126 9.09 -0.32 -0.66
N VAL A 127 9.28 0.89 -1.22
CA VAL A 127 10.37 1.16 -2.18
C VAL A 127 11.73 1.02 -1.53
N MET A 128 11.90 1.51 -0.29
CA MET A 128 13.13 1.32 0.48
C MET A 128 13.47 -0.17 0.64
N ALA A 129 12.48 -1.02 0.90
CA ALA A 129 12.70 -2.46 1.00
C ALA A 129 13.18 -3.06 -0.32
N ALA A 130 12.54 -2.71 -1.46
CA ALA A 130 12.99 -3.17 -2.78
C ALA A 130 14.45 -2.78 -3.05
N VAL A 131 14.82 -1.53 -2.74
CA VAL A 131 16.21 -1.03 -2.91
C VAL A 131 17.19 -1.75 -1.99
N ARG A 132 16.85 -1.99 -0.71
CA ARG A 132 17.72 -2.73 0.24
C ARG A 132 17.99 -4.16 -0.21
N MET A 133 16.98 -4.78 -0.81
CA MET A 133 16.98 -6.22 -1.13
C MET A 133 17.61 -6.55 -2.48
N ASP A 134 17.70 -5.55 -3.35
CA ASP A 134 18.26 -5.64 -4.71
C ASP A 134 17.67 -6.83 -5.49
N VAL A 135 16.34 -6.88 -5.54
CA VAL A 135 15.56 -7.88 -6.28
C VAL A 135 14.71 -7.20 -7.36
N PRO A 136 14.31 -7.93 -8.43
CA PRO A 136 13.30 -7.43 -9.36
C PRO A 136 12.04 -7.00 -8.60
N ALA A 137 11.67 -5.73 -8.73
CA ALA A 137 10.52 -5.16 -8.06
C ALA A 137 9.76 -4.20 -8.99
N VAL A 138 8.43 -4.20 -8.90
CA VAL A 138 7.55 -3.26 -9.59
C VAL A 138 6.60 -2.62 -8.58
N VAL A 139 6.38 -1.31 -8.70
CA VAL A 139 5.38 -0.59 -7.90
C VAL A 139 4.08 -0.45 -8.69
N CYS A 140 2.97 -0.87 -8.09
CA CYS A 140 1.62 -0.70 -8.62
C CYS A 140 0.84 0.23 -7.68
N SER A 141 0.76 1.51 -8.04
CA SER A 141 0.07 2.53 -7.23
C SER A 141 -1.43 2.24 -7.09
N GLY A 142 -1.97 2.44 -5.88
CA GLY A 142 -3.40 2.36 -5.62
C GLY A 142 -4.24 3.52 -6.19
N GLY A 143 -3.60 4.63 -6.55
CA GLY A 143 -4.24 5.80 -7.15
C GLY A 143 -4.93 6.76 -6.16
N PRO A 144 -5.15 8.02 -6.59
CA PRO A 144 -5.78 9.05 -5.77
C PRO A 144 -7.30 8.88 -5.66
N MET A 145 -7.88 9.48 -4.62
CA MET A 145 -9.32 9.70 -4.54
C MET A 145 -9.75 10.79 -5.54
N LEU A 146 -11.03 10.78 -5.92
CA LEU A 146 -11.63 11.86 -6.67
C LEU A 146 -11.66 13.16 -5.85
N ALA A 147 -11.62 14.31 -6.51
CA ALA A 147 -11.83 15.59 -5.86
C ALA A 147 -13.24 15.67 -5.26
N GLY A 148 -13.35 16.25 -4.05
CA GLY A 148 -14.62 16.56 -3.42
C GLY A 148 -15.29 17.77 -4.06
N SER A 149 -16.54 18.04 -3.66
CA SER A 149 -17.30 19.20 -4.16
C SER A 149 -18.02 19.88 -3.00
N TYR A 150 -17.77 21.17 -2.77
CA TYR A 150 -18.44 21.93 -1.71
C TYR A 150 -18.68 23.36 -2.18
N GLY A 151 -19.92 23.85 -2.04
CA GLY A 151 -20.29 25.20 -2.50
C GLY A 151 -20.15 25.41 -4.02
N GLY A 152 -20.16 24.33 -4.81
CA GLY A 152 -19.94 24.38 -6.27
C GLY A 152 -18.48 24.44 -6.70
N GLU A 153 -17.53 24.36 -5.76
CA GLU A 153 -16.09 24.32 -6.02
C GLU A 153 -15.54 22.91 -5.80
N GLU A 154 -14.51 22.54 -6.57
CA GLU A 154 -13.72 21.34 -6.31
C GLU A 154 -12.83 21.56 -5.08
N VAL A 155 -12.85 20.59 -4.17
CA VAL A 155 -12.16 20.67 -2.89
C VAL A 155 -11.36 19.40 -2.59
N SER A 156 -10.41 19.52 -1.67
CA SER A 156 -9.65 18.39 -1.13
C SER A 156 -9.68 18.43 0.40
N LEU A 157 -9.04 17.44 1.05
CA LEU A 157 -8.91 17.40 2.50
C LEU A 157 -8.36 18.71 3.12
N SER A 158 -7.55 19.49 2.40
CA SER A 158 -7.09 20.80 2.89
C SER A 158 -8.25 21.75 3.21
N LYS A 159 -9.32 21.71 2.42
CA LYS A 159 -10.51 22.54 2.64
C LYS A 159 -11.16 22.23 3.98
N MET A 160 -11.12 20.97 4.41
CA MET A 160 -11.65 20.57 5.71
C MET A 160 -10.87 21.23 6.86
N PHE A 161 -9.54 21.32 6.76
CA PHE A 161 -8.73 22.01 7.76
C PHE A 161 -9.05 23.52 7.82
N GLU A 162 -9.27 24.15 6.67
CA GLU A 162 -9.71 25.55 6.59
C GLU A 162 -11.12 25.75 7.18
N ALA A 163 -12.05 24.83 6.88
CA ALA A 163 -13.42 24.88 7.37
C ALA A 163 -13.48 24.82 8.91
N VAL A 164 -12.63 24.00 9.55
CA VAL A 164 -12.51 23.98 11.02
C VAL A 164 -12.07 25.36 11.55
N GLY A 165 -11.15 26.04 10.87
CA GLY A 165 -10.73 27.39 11.22
C GLY A 165 -11.86 28.41 11.06
N ALA A 166 -12.56 28.37 9.92
CA ALA A 166 -13.69 29.25 9.62
C ALA A 166 -14.84 29.07 10.63
N TYR A 167 -15.15 27.84 11.02
CA TYR A 167 -16.17 27.55 12.02
C TYR A 167 -15.80 28.14 13.38
N LYS A 168 -14.56 27.94 13.84
CA LYS A 168 -14.06 28.53 15.10
C LYS A 168 -14.05 30.06 15.08
N ALA A 169 -13.91 30.67 13.90
CA ALA A 169 -14.00 32.11 13.71
C ALA A 169 -15.44 32.63 13.58
N GLY A 170 -16.46 31.76 13.66
CA GLY A 170 -17.88 32.12 13.49
C GLY A 170 -18.26 32.49 12.06
N MET A 171 -17.46 32.09 11.06
CA MET A 171 -17.68 32.43 9.64
C MET A 171 -18.59 31.43 8.93
N ILE A 172 -18.69 30.20 9.43
CA ILE A 172 -19.60 29.17 8.91
C ILE A 172 -20.40 28.54 10.06
N THR A 173 -21.58 28.03 9.75
CA THR A 173 -22.45 27.32 10.70
C THR A 173 -21.99 25.87 10.90
N ASP A 174 -22.57 25.23 11.91
CA ASP A 174 -22.38 23.79 12.18
C ASP A 174 -22.86 22.93 11.00
N GLU A 175 -24.01 23.27 10.43
CA GLU A 175 -24.57 22.63 9.23
C GLU A 175 -23.64 22.76 8.02
N GLN A 176 -23.04 23.94 7.83
CA GLN A 176 -22.08 24.18 6.75
C GLN A 176 -20.77 23.40 6.95
N LEU A 177 -20.33 23.24 8.20
CA LEU A 177 -19.16 22.43 8.53
C LEU A 177 -19.42 20.95 8.23
N GLU A 178 -20.58 20.43 8.63
CA GLU A 178 -20.95 19.03 8.39
C GLU A 178 -21.18 18.72 6.91
N ASP A 179 -21.78 19.64 6.16
CA ASP A 179 -21.90 19.52 4.71
C ASP A 179 -20.51 19.47 4.05
N CYS A 180 -19.54 20.27 4.52
CA CYS A 180 -18.15 20.20 4.06
C CYS A 180 -17.52 18.83 4.40
N THR A 181 -17.72 18.31 5.62
CA THR A 181 -17.24 17.00 6.08
C THR A 181 -17.73 15.87 5.16
N CYS A 182 -19.01 15.87 4.80
CA CYS A 182 -19.62 14.84 3.97
C CYS A 182 -19.14 14.84 2.51
N ASN A 183 -18.69 15.99 2.00
CA ASN A 183 -18.42 16.15 0.57
C ASN A 183 -16.94 16.39 0.20
N CYS A 184 -16.04 16.62 1.16
CA CYS A 184 -14.62 16.86 0.87
C CYS A 184 -13.84 15.65 0.32
N CYS A 185 -14.22 14.43 0.71
CA CYS A 185 -13.51 13.19 0.37
C CYS A 185 -14.51 12.13 -0.14
N PRO A 186 -14.93 12.20 -1.41
CA PRO A 186 -16.10 11.47 -1.92
C PRO A 186 -15.81 10.00 -2.30
N SER A 187 -14.53 9.60 -2.41
CA SER A 187 -14.15 8.25 -2.79
C SER A 187 -12.95 7.75 -2.00
N CYS A 188 -12.73 6.43 -2.05
CA CYS A 188 -11.46 5.84 -1.64
C CYS A 188 -10.30 6.27 -2.55
N GLY A 189 -9.07 6.15 -2.05
CA GLY A 189 -7.84 6.54 -2.74
C GLY A 189 -6.94 7.41 -1.86
N SER A 190 -5.70 7.65 -2.29
CA SER A 190 -4.81 8.59 -1.59
C SER A 190 -5.34 10.03 -1.71
N CYS A 191 -4.85 10.97 -0.90
CA CYS A 191 -5.36 12.36 -0.93
C CYS A 191 -5.30 12.93 -2.36
N SER A 192 -6.35 13.62 -2.82
CA SER A 192 -6.50 14.08 -4.21
C SER A 192 -5.52 15.18 -4.64
N GLY A 193 -4.90 15.90 -3.69
CA GLY A 193 -3.90 16.94 -3.98
C GLY A 193 -2.48 16.42 -4.15
N MET A 194 -1.55 17.28 -4.59
CA MET A 194 -0.11 16.98 -4.67
C MET A 194 0.57 17.02 -3.29
N TYR A 195 0.17 16.09 -2.43
CA TYR A 195 0.81 15.80 -1.14
C TYR A 195 1.84 14.68 -1.29
N THR A 196 2.35 14.14 -0.17
CA THR A 196 3.41 13.13 -0.20
C THR A 196 2.99 11.89 -0.99
N ALA A 197 1.79 11.34 -0.76
CA ALA A 197 1.32 10.14 -1.46
C ALA A 197 1.42 10.27 -2.99
N ASN A 198 0.79 11.30 -3.59
CA ASN A 198 0.86 11.50 -5.04
C ASN A 198 2.26 11.89 -5.52
N SER A 199 2.99 12.71 -4.75
CA SER A 199 4.37 13.07 -5.10
C SER A 199 5.28 11.83 -5.15
N MET A 200 5.12 10.91 -4.21
CA MET A 200 5.89 9.66 -4.14
C MET A 200 5.45 8.66 -5.22
N ASN A 201 4.16 8.58 -5.53
CA ASN A 201 3.68 7.75 -6.65
C ASN A 201 4.23 8.26 -7.99
N CYS A 202 4.19 9.58 -8.24
CA CYS A 202 4.82 10.17 -9.42
C CYS A 202 6.34 9.99 -9.42
N LEU A 203 7.00 10.04 -8.26
CA LEU A 203 8.42 9.76 -8.15
C LEU A 203 8.73 8.31 -8.55
N CYS A 204 7.95 7.34 -8.06
CA CYS A 204 8.09 5.94 -8.46
C CYS A 204 8.00 5.79 -9.98
N GLU A 205 7.01 6.40 -10.62
CA GLU A 205 6.91 6.37 -12.09
C GLU A 205 8.11 7.02 -12.78
N ALA A 206 8.60 8.15 -12.25
CA ALA A 206 9.73 8.88 -12.83
C ALA A 206 11.07 8.14 -12.71
N ILE A 207 11.25 7.30 -11.70
CA ILE A 207 12.47 6.50 -11.50
C ILE A 207 12.44 5.13 -12.20
N GLY A 208 11.29 4.75 -12.80
CA GLY A 208 11.07 3.51 -13.54
C GLY A 208 10.39 2.41 -12.73
#